data_AF-A0A848WAC9-F1
#
_entry.id   AF-A0A848WAC9-F1
#
_cell.length_a   1.000
_cell.length_b   1.000
_cell.length_c   1.000
_cell.angle_alpha   90.00
_cell.angle_beta   90.00
_cell.angle_gamma   90.00
#
_symmetry.space_group_name_H-M   'P 1'
#
loop_
_entity.id
_entity.type
_entity.pdbx_description
1 polymer ?
#
loop_
_entity_poly.entity_id
_entity_poly.type
_entity_poly.pdbx_seq_one_letter_code
_entity_poly.pdbx_strand_id
1 'polypeptide(L)'
;RSICFESYIFNCDDVGREIVAALGGAVDRGVEVRVLIDGVGQVYSWPPMVRALKQAGIPHARFMYSLWPWRMPYLNLRNHQKVLVVDGAIGFTGGMNVSAWNCTDAPARRRVRDIQFKVEGPLVAHLTEAFADDWHITTKETLVGEGWFPPLTGRGDVVARGIPSGPHESVERVRWIMAAAISEARQSLRVLTPYFLPDETLAAGLRLAALRGVEVDIILPEKTNLAFVTWASMARLDELINVGCRIWLGPPPFNHSKLMLVDDCWALVGSSNWDPRSLSLNFEFNVECQGRELVEQLGGIFAAELAQSRRLTLDDLNNRNLIVKLRDGIARLFSPYL
;
A
#
# COMPACT_ATOMS: atom_id res chain seq x y z
N ARG A 1 -13.54 25.61 2.24
CA ARG A 1 -13.46 24.15 1.99
C ARG A 1 -12.01 23.72 2.16
N SER A 2 -11.73 22.42 2.25
CA SER A 2 -10.46 21.92 2.80
C SER A 2 -9.73 20.93 1.89
N ILE A 3 -8.44 20.72 2.16
CA ILE A 3 -7.63 19.65 1.58
C ILE A 3 -6.85 18.97 2.70
N CYS A 4 -6.99 17.65 2.83
CA CYS A 4 -6.04 16.84 3.58
C CYS A 4 -5.17 16.01 2.64
N PHE A 5 -3.89 15.92 2.96
CA PHE A 5 -2.94 15.15 2.19
C PHE A 5 -1.92 14.46 3.08
N GLU A 6 -1.74 13.17 2.89
CA GLU A 6 -0.68 12.40 3.51
C GLU A 6 -0.03 11.42 2.54
N SER A 7 1.25 11.17 2.75
CA SER A 7 2.00 10.17 2.00
C SER A 7 3.21 9.71 2.78
N TYR A 8 3.54 8.42 2.63
CA TYR A 8 4.80 7.87 3.13
C TYR A 8 6.02 8.59 2.54
N ILE A 9 6.11 8.62 1.20
CA ILE A 9 7.17 9.32 0.48
C ILE A 9 6.55 10.49 -0.29
N PHE A 10 6.94 11.69 0.12
CA PHE A 10 6.67 12.93 -0.59
C PHE A 10 8.01 13.57 -0.97
N ASN A 11 8.51 13.26 -2.17
CA ASN A 11 9.82 13.70 -2.63
C ASN A 11 9.83 15.16 -3.06
N CYS A 12 10.91 15.89 -2.77
CA CYS A 12 11.14 17.28 -3.17
C CYS A 12 11.76 17.39 -4.57
N ASP A 13 11.24 16.60 -5.50
CA ASP A 13 11.51 16.65 -6.93
C ASP A 13 10.47 17.52 -7.66
N ASP A 14 10.49 17.53 -9.00
CA ASP A 14 9.63 18.38 -9.81
C ASP A 14 8.14 18.10 -9.55
N VAL A 15 7.76 16.81 -9.51
CA VAL A 15 6.39 16.37 -9.20
C VAL A 15 5.96 16.83 -7.82
N GLY A 16 6.82 16.63 -6.81
CA GLY A 16 6.48 17.07 -5.47
C GLY A 16 6.34 18.58 -5.34
N ARG A 17 7.16 19.36 -6.06
CA ARG A 17 7.05 20.83 -6.11
C ARG A 17 5.80 21.29 -6.81
N GLU A 18 5.33 20.60 -7.85
CA GLU A 18 4.04 20.88 -8.48
C GLU A 18 2.89 20.70 -7.49
N ILE A 19 2.90 19.63 -6.70
CA ILE A 19 1.90 19.42 -5.64
C ILE A 19 1.99 20.52 -4.57
N VAL A 20 3.20 20.89 -4.13
CA VAL A 20 3.38 22.01 -3.18
C VAL A 20 2.84 23.32 -3.76
N ALA A 21 3.09 23.62 -5.02
CA ALA A 21 2.60 24.83 -5.67
C ALA A 21 1.06 24.83 -5.75
N ALA A 22 0.44 23.70 -6.08
CA ALA A 22 -1.01 23.55 -6.13
C ALA A 22 -1.65 23.72 -4.73
N LEU A 23 -1.05 23.11 -3.70
CA LEU A 23 -1.49 23.25 -2.31
C LEU A 23 -1.30 24.69 -1.80
N GLY A 24 -0.17 25.34 -2.11
CA GLY A 24 0.08 26.74 -1.77
C GLY A 24 -0.95 27.66 -2.40
N GLY A 25 -1.24 27.48 -3.69
CA GLY A 25 -2.30 28.23 -4.36
C GLY A 25 -3.69 27.98 -3.76
N ALA A 26 -3.95 26.80 -3.16
CA ALA A 26 -5.19 26.56 -2.42
C ALA A 26 -5.23 27.34 -1.10
N VAL A 27 -4.12 27.37 -0.35
CA VAL A 27 -3.97 28.20 0.85
C VAL A 27 -4.22 29.68 0.53
N ASP A 28 -3.66 30.19 -0.58
CA ASP A 28 -3.85 31.58 -1.02
C ASP A 28 -5.32 31.91 -1.33
N ARG A 29 -6.11 30.91 -1.75
CA ARG A 29 -7.56 31.04 -1.96
C ARG A 29 -8.38 30.90 -0.68
N GLY A 30 -7.74 30.74 0.48
CA GLY A 30 -8.41 30.54 1.77
C GLY A 30 -8.94 29.12 1.99
N VAL A 31 -8.43 28.12 1.25
CA VAL A 31 -8.74 26.71 1.50
C VAL A 31 -7.96 26.23 2.73
N GLU A 32 -8.62 25.52 3.63
CA GLU A 32 -7.96 24.91 4.79
C GLU A 32 -7.14 23.70 4.35
N VAL A 33 -5.81 23.83 4.31
CA VAL A 33 -4.92 22.74 3.90
C VAL A 33 -4.22 22.15 5.13
N ARG A 34 -4.15 20.81 5.19
CA ARG A 34 -3.39 20.06 6.20
C ARG A 34 -2.57 18.96 5.52
N VAL A 35 -1.25 18.99 5.72
CA VAL A 35 -0.34 18.00 5.12
C VAL A 35 0.40 17.21 6.18
N LEU A 36 0.28 15.88 6.16
CA LEU A 36 1.00 14.99 7.04
C LEU A 36 2.08 14.24 6.26
N ILE A 37 3.32 14.26 6.75
CA ILE A 37 4.43 13.53 6.14
C ILE A 37 4.97 12.49 7.13
N ASP A 38 5.23 11.29 6.65
CA ASP A 38 5.86 10.27 7.47
C ASP A 38 7.25 10.68 7.99
N GLY A 39 7.52 10.34 9.24
CA GLY A 39 8.77 10.60 9.91
C GLY A 39 9.98 9.96 9.22
N VAL A 40 9.83 8.70 8.81
CA VAL A 40 10.90 7.90 8.20
C VAL A 40 10.96 8.16 6.70
N GLY A 41 9.83 8.16 6.00
CA GLY A 41 9.78 8.29 4.55
C GLY A 41 10.35 9.60 4.02
N GLN A 42 10.28 10.70 4.78
CA GLN A 42 10.88 11.97 4.36
C GLN A 42 12.41 11.94 4.22
N VAL A 43 13.10 10.98 4.84
CA VAL A 43 14.58 10.89 4.75
C VAL A 43 15.05 10.44 3.37
N TYR A 44 14.15 9.88 2.56
CA TYR A 44 14.44 9.50 1.17
C TYR A 44 14.54 10.70 0.22
N SER A 45 14.14 11.90 0.67
CA SER A 45 14.21 13.13 -0.11
C SER A 45 15.25 14.09 0.43
N TRP A 46 16.19 14.52 -0.42
CA TRP A 46 17.07 15.65 -0.16
C TRP A 46 16.96 16.70 -1.27
N PRO A 47 16.59 17.97 -0.96
CA PRO A 47 16.23 18.47 0.37
C PRO A 47 14.92 17.86 0.91
N PRO A 48 14.67 17.91 2.23
CA PRO A 48 13.42 17.42 2.80
C PRO A 48 12.22 18.25 2.34
N MET A 49 11.11 17.61 1.99
CA MET A 49 9.88 18.26 1.53
C MET A 49 9.29 19.25 2.54
N VAL A 50 9.47 18.97 3.83
CA VAL A 50 9.07 19.86 4.94
C VAL A 50 9.58 21.30 4.74
N ARG A 51 10.76 21.49 4.16
CA ARG A 51 11.29 22.83 3.87
C ARG A 51 10.46 23.56 2.81
N ALA A 52 10.06 22.87 1.75
CA ALA A 52 9.25 23.45 0.68
C ALA A 52 7.84 23.80 1.19
N LEU A 53 7.21 22.91 1.97
CA LEU A 53 5.92 23.18 2.60
C LEU A 53 5.96 24.40 3.53
N LYS A 54 7.02 24.51 4.34
CA LYS A 54 7.23 25.68 5.21
C LYS A 54 7.39 26.97 4.42
N GLN A 55 8.16 26.95 3.32
CA GLN A 55 8.35 28.12 2.46
C GLN A 55 7.05 28.56 1.78
N ALA A 56 6.19 27.62 1.43
CA ALA A 56 4.88 27.89 0.83
C ALA A 56 3.79 28.25 1.86
N GLY A 57 4.10 28.34 3.16
CA GLY A 57 3.12 28.67 4.19
C GLY A 57 2.05 27.61 4.43
N ILE A 58 2.26 26.37 3.97
CA ILE A 58 1.28 25.28 4.06
C ILE A 58 1.32 24.67 5.48
N PRO A 59 0.21 24.61 6.22
CA PRO A 59 0.15 23.91 7.50
C PRO A 59 0.48 22.42 7.33
N HIS A 60 1.50 21.95 8.05
CA HIS A 60 1.99 20.59 7.92
C HIS A 60 2.52 20.04 9.25
N ALA A 61 2.55 18.72 9.35
CA ALA A 61 3.10 18.00 10.50
C ALA A 61 3.92 16.77 10.07
N ARG A 62 4.74 16.27 10.99
CA ARG A 62 5.55 15.06 10.80
C ARG A 62 5.00 13.96 11.69
N PHE A 63 4.54 12.86 11.09
CA PHE A 63 3.99 11.74 11.83
C PHE A 63 5.09 11.01 12.61
N MET A 64 4.90 10.91 13.93
CA MET A 64 5.66 10.09 14.89
C MET A 64 7.19 10.01 14.68
N TYR A 65 7.85 11.11 14.34
CA TYR A 65 9.31 11.15 14.21
C TYR A 65 10.00 11.60 15.50
N SER A 66 10.89 10.76 16.04
CA SER A 66 11.81 11.17 17.10
C SER A 66 13.16 10.47 16.97
N LEU A 67 14.23 11.27 16.92
CA LEU A 67 15.63 10.78 16.95
C LEU A 67 16.16 10.54 18.37
N TRP A 68 15.35 10.83 19.39
CA TRP A 68 15.75 10.65 20.78
C TRP A 68 15.81 9.15 21.15
N PRO A 69 16.90 8.64 21.75
CA PRO A 69 17.10 7.22 22.02
C PRO A 69 15.94 6.52 22.75
N TRP A 70 15.33 7.18 23.73
CA TRP A 70 14.19 6.66 24.51
C TRP A 70 12.84 6.69 23.77
N ARG A 71 12.78 7.32 22.58
CA ARG A 71 11.62 7.36 21.68
C ARG A 71 11.89 6.62 20.36
N MET A 72 12.99 5.85 20.28
CA MET A 72 13.30 5.00 19.13
C MET A 72 12.25 3.91 18.82
N PRO A 73 11.44 3.39 19.79
CA PRO A 73 10.34 2.49 19.44
C PRO A 73 9.35 3.09 18.42
N TYR A 74 9.21 4.43 18.37
CA TYR A 74 8.38 5.11 17.38
C TYR A 74 8.96 5.05 15.95
N LEU A 75 10.26 4.78 15.75
CA LEU A 75 10.82 4.53 14.41
C LEU A 75 10.29 3.25 13.75
N ASN A 76 9.76 2.33 14.56
CA ASN A 76 9.07 1.17 14.03
C ASN A 76 7.67 1.51 13.49
N LEU A 77 7.11 2.66 13.87
CA LEU A 77 5.81 3.09 13.39
C LEU A 77 6.01 3.99 12.17
N ARG A 78 5.30 3.68 11.09
CA ARG A 78 5.38 4.43 9.83
C ARG A 78 3.96 4.70 9.36
N ASN A 79 3.66 5.95 9.02
CA ASN A 79 2.49 6.26 8.23
C ASN A 79 2.78 5.86 6.79
N HIS A 80 2.21 4.74 6.39
CA HIS A 80 2.31 4.21 5.05
C HIS A 80 1.03 4.47 4.23
N GLN A 81 0.10 5.26 4.79
CA GLN A 81 -1.09 5.75 4.10
C GLN A 81 -0.72 6.74 2.99
N LYS A 82 -1.55 6.77 1.95
CA LYS A 82 -1.43 7.69 0.80
C LYS A 82 -2.82 8.21 0.52
N VAL A 83 -3.21 9.26 1.24
CA VAL A 83 -4.57 9.80 1.18
C VAL A 83 -4.50 11.25 0.73
N LEU A 84 -5.35 11.60 -0.23
CA LEU A 84 -5.63 12.98 -0.61
C LEU A 84 -7.15 13.13 -0.62
N VAL A 85 -7.70 14.04 0.19
CA VAL A 85 -9.12 14.40 0.10
C VAL A 85 -9.23 15.88 -0.21
N VAL A 86 -10.09 16.19 -1.18
CA VAL A 86 -10.43 17.55 -1.59
C VAL A 86 -11.88 17.82 -1.25
N ASP A 87 -12.12 18.92 -0.53
CA ASP A 87 -13.42 19.43 -0.10
C ASP A 87 -14.25 18.42 0.71
N GLY A 88 -13.61 17.41 1.30
CA GLY A 88 -14.31 16.28 1.94
C GLY A 88 -15.18 15.44 0.99
N ALA A 89 -15.05 15.62 -0.33
CA ALA A 89 -15.98 15.09 -1.34
C ALA A 89 -15.32 14.24 -2.43
N ILE A 90 -14.03 14.46 -2.71
CA ILE A 90 -13.25 13.67 -3.67
C ILE A 90 -12.02 13.15 -2.96
N GLY A 91 -11.86 11.82 -2.94
CA GLY A 91 -10.73 11.15 -2.31
C GLY A 91 -9.81 10.49 -3.34
N PHE A 92 -8.54 10.34 -2.96
CA PHE A 92 -7.57 9.50 -3.66
C PHE A 92 -6.84 8.62 -2.66
N THR A 93 -6.67 7.35 -2.99
CA THR A 93 -5.93 6.38 -2.16
C THR A 93 -5.36 5.23 -2.98
N GLY A 94 -4.39 4.48 -2.44
CA GLY A 94 -3.73 3.38 -3.13
C GLY A 94 -2.27 3.20 -2.70
N GLY A 95 -1.43 2.67 -3.59
CA GLY A 95 -0.03 2.36 -3.30
C GLY A 95 0.96 3.46 -3.69
N MET A 96 0.51 4.46 -4.48
CA MET A 96 1.39 5.42 -5.14
C MET A 96 1.99 6.47 -4.18
N ASN A 97 3.32 6.56 -4.15
CA ASN A 97 4.04 7.65 -3.49
C ASN A 97 4.11 8.89 -4.40
N VAL A 98 4.42 10.05 -3.82
CA VAL A 98 4.68 11.26 -4.61
C VAL A 98 6.17 11.35 -4.93
N SER A 99 6.51 11.01 -6.17
CA SER A 99 7.86 11.02 -6.70
C SER A 99 7.82 11.05 -8.23
N ALA A 100 8.81 11.71 -8.84
CA ALA A 100 9.06 11.66 -10.29
C ALA A 100 9.24 10.23 -10.81
N TRP A 101 9.56 9.25 -9.94
CA TRP A 101 9.68 7.85 -10.33
C TRP A 101 8.33 7.19 -10.63
N ASN A 102 7.24 7.73 -10.12
CA ASN A 102 5.88 7.23 -10.36
C ASN A 102 5.27 7.80 -11.65
N CYS A 103 5.97 8.70 -12.35
CA CYS A 103 5.53 9.25 -13.63
C CYS A 103 5.90 8.34 -14.81
N THR A 104 5.08 8.41 -15.87
CA THR A 104 5.22 7.57 -17.07
C THR A 104 6.44 7.92 -17.94
N ASP A 105 6.96 9.13 -17.80
CA ASP A 105 8.18 9.63 -18.44
C ASP A 105 9.46 9.33 -17.63
N ALA A 106 9.33 8.79 -16.41
CA ALA A 106 10.46 8.39 -15.59
C ALA A 106 11.34 7.37 -16.33
N PRO A 107 12.68 7.43 -16.18
CA PRO A 107 13.59 6.46 -16.77
C PRO A 107 13.21 5.03 -16.37
N ALA A 108 13.14 4.10 -17.33
CA ALA A 108 12.66 2.74 -17.10
C ALA A 108 13.32 2.03 -15.89
N ARG A 109 14.61 2.28 -15.66
CA ARG A 109 15.37 1.70 -14.52
C ARG A 109 14.95 2.23 -13.13
N ARG A 110 14.30 3.38 -13.06
CA ARG A 110 13.83 4.03 -11.81
C ARG A 110 12.31 4.07 -11.71
N ARG A 111 11.60 3.85 -12.82
CA ARG A 111 10.15 3.89 -12.87
C ARG A 111 9.56 2.90 -11.88
N VAL A 112 8.54 3.34 -11.15
CA VAL A 112 7.74 2.54 -10.23
C VAL A 112 6.31 2.58 -10.73
N ARG A 113 5.76 1.41 -11.03
CA ARG A 113 4.34 1.25 -11.37
C ARG A 113 3.55 1.04 -10.08
N ASP A 114 2.38 1.65 -10.01
CA ASP A 114 1.48 1.49 -8.88
C ASP A 114 0.03 1.72 -9.33
N ILE A 115 -0.93 1.41 -8.47
CA ILE A 115 -2.35 1.70 -8.68
C ILE A 115 -2.80 2.73 -7.64
N GLN A 116 -3.48 3.76 -8.12
CA GLN A 116 -4.13 4.78 -7.31
C GLN A 116 -5.58 4.89 -7.75
N PHE A 117 -6.48 5.05 -6.79
CA PHE A 117 -7.92 5.14 -6.99
C PHE A 117 -8.37 6.57 -6.74
N LYS A 118 -9.25 7.07 -7.59
CA LYS A 118 -10.10 8.22 -7.30
C LYS A 118 -11.43 7.67 -6.77
N VAL A 119 -11.91 8.21 -5.66
CA VAL A 119 -13.16 7.80 -5.02
C VAL A 119 -14.07 9.00 -4.78
N GLU A 120 -15.37 8.76 -4.89
CA GLU A 120 -16.44 9.72 -4.61
C GLU A 120 -17.56 8.99 -3.85
N GLY A 121 -18.36 9.73 -3.08
CA GLY A 121 -19.41 9.16 -2.25
C GLY A 121 -18.94 8.81 -0.83
N PRO A 122 -19.71 8.01 -0.06
CA PRO A 122 -19.51 7.84 1.39
C PRO A 122 -18.12 7.33 1.80
N LEU A 123 -17.43 6.59 0.92
CA LEU A 123 -16.05 6.13 1.16
C LEU A 123 -15.08 7.28 1.44
N VAL A 124 -15.33 8.48 0.92
CA VAL A 124 -14.49 9.66 1.17
C VAL A 124 -14.47 10.03 2.65
N ALA A 125 -15.57 9.82 3.38
CA ALA A 125 -15.58 10.06 4.83
C ALA A 125 -14.56 9.17 5.55
N HIS A 126 -14.42 7.90 5.17
CA HIS A 126 -13.47 6.99 5.81
C HIS A 126 -12.01 7.44 5.58
N LEU A 127 -11.71 7.99 4.40
CA LEU A 127 -10.41 8.60 4.10
C LEU A 127 -10.15 9.83 4.96
N THR A 128 -11.14 10.72 5.06
CA THR A 128 -11.03 11.93 5.89
C THR A 128 -10.88 11.58 7.37
N GLU A 129 -11.62 10.58 7.87
CA GLU A 129 -11.54 10.09 9.25
C GLU A 129 -10.16 9.53 9.56
N ALA A 130 -9.62 8.64 8.70
CA ALA A 130 -8.29 8.08 8.88
C ALA A 130 -7.20 9.19 8.94
N PHE A 131 -7.29 10.17 8.04
CA PHE A 131 -6.39 11.33 8.09
C PHE A 131 -6.59 12.17 9.35
N ALA A 132 -7.84 12.44 9.74
CA ALA A 132 -8.16 13.28 10.89
C ALA A 132 -7.66 12.66 12.20
N ASP A 133 -7.73 11.34 12.34
CA ASP A 133 -7.18 10.60 13.47
C ASP A 133 -5.64 10.72 13.52
N ASP A 134 -4.97 10.46 12.40
CA ASP A 134 -3.51 10.58 12.31
C ASP A 134 -3.02 12.02 12.54
N TRP A 135 -3.79 13.00 12.03
CA TRP A 135 -3.57 14.42 12.28
C TRP A 135 -3.72 14.75 13.76
N HIS A 136 -4.82 14.33 14.40
CA HIS A 136 -5.09 14.59 15.81
C HIS A 136 -4.04 13.96 16.72
N ILE A 137 -3.64 12.71 16.46
CA ILE A 137 -2.56 12.04 17.20
C ILE A 137 -1.28 12.87 17.15
N THR A 138 -0.96 13.44 15.98
CA THR A 138 0.27 14.18 15.71
C THR A 138 0.25 15.62 16.26
N THR A 139 -0.83 16.37 16.04
CA THR A 139 -0.88 17.82 16.26
C THR A 139 -1.76 18.25 17.41
N LYS A 140 -2.63 17.35 17.90
CA LYS A 140 -3.71 17.64 18.87
C LYS A 140 -4.80 18.57 18.35
N GLU A 141 -4.78 18.92 17.07
CA GLU A 141 -5.87 19.62 16.39
C GLU A 141 -6.97 18.60 16.02
N THR A 142 -8.22 18.92 16.32
CA THR A 142 -9.37 18.12 15.89
C THR A 142 -10.00 18.78 14.68
N LEU A 143 -10.07 18.06 13.57
CA LEU A 143 -10.74 18.53 12.35
C LEU A 143 -12.24 18.26 12.48
N VAL A 144 -13.07 19.30 12.38
CA VAL A 144 -14.52 19.22 12.53
C VAL A 144 -15.24 20.15 11.55
N GLY A 145 -16.51 19.87 11.30
CA GLY A 145 -17.40 20.73 10.51
C GLY A 145 -17.51 20.34 9.04
N GLU A 146 -18.47 20.96 8.35
CA GLU A 146 -18.86 20.62 6.97
C GLU A 146 -17.74 20.86 5.94
N GLY A 147 -16.74 21.68 6.28
CA GLY A 147 -15.57 21.88 5.43
C GLY A 147 -14.77 20.60 5.21
N TRP A 148 -14.70 19.75 6.23
CA TRP A 148 -13.98 18.47 6.23
C TRP A 148 -14.92 17.28 6.03
N PHE A 149 -16.11 17.34 6.63
CA PHE A 149 -17.12 16.27 6.61
C PHE A 149 -18.45 16.80 6.04
N PRO A 150 -18.52 17.09 4.73
CA PRO A 150 -19.78 17.47 4.10
C PRO A 150 -20.74 16.27 4.08
N PRO A 151 -22.06 16.49 3.94
CA PRO A 151 -22.98 15.40 3.68
C PRO A 151 -22.64 14.74 2.33
N LEU A 152 -22.36 13.43 2.38
CA LEU A 152 -22.03 12.61 1.21
C LEU A 152 -23.23 11.75 0.81
N THR A 153 -23.53 11.70 -0.48
CA THR A 153 -24.54 10.81 -1.04
C THR A 153 -23.90 9.66 -1.82
N GLY A 154 -24.59 8.53 -1.90
CA GLY A 154 -24.14 7.37 -2.68
C GLY A 154 -23.87 7.74 -4.14
N ARG A 155 -22.72 7.29 -4.66
CA ARG A 155 -22.34 7.44 -6.07
C ARG A 155 -21.83 6.10 -6.60
N GLY A 156 -22.40 5.65 -7.72
CA GLY A 156 -22.07 4.38 -8.34
C GLY A 156 -22.64 3.16 -7.61
N ASP A 157 -22.33 1.97 -8.14
CA ASP A 157 -22.90 0.70 -7.68
C ASP A 157 -21.89 -0.19 -6.92
N VAL A 158 -20.66 0.29 -6.73
CA VAL A 158 -19.63 -0.44 -5.98
C VAL A 158 -19.90 -0.27 -4.49
N VAL A 159 -20.09 -1.38 -3.79
CA VAL A 159 -20.11 -1.40 -2.34
C VAL A 159 -18.66 -1.39 -1.86
N ALA A 160 -18.26 -0.35 -1.14
CA ALA A 160 -16.89 -0.22 -0.67
C ALA A 160 -16.81 0.29 0.76
N ARG A 161 -15.75 -0.10 1.47
CA ARG A 161 -15.39 0.46 2.77
C ARG A 161 -13.89 0.67 2.89
N GLY A 162 -13.52 1.79 3.50
CA GLY A 162 -12.16 2.04 3.97
C GLY A 162 -11.85 1.21 5.20
N ILE A 163 -10.65 0.65 5.23
CA ILE A 163 -10.10 -0.17 6.31
C ILE A 163 -8.78 0.50 6.71
N PRO A 164 -8.81 1.48 7.62
CA PRO A 164 -7.61 1.89 8.30
C PRO A 164 -7.09 0.72 9.15
N SER A 165 -5.78 0.63 9.26
CA SER A 165 -5.12 -0.31 10.17
C SER A 165 -3.85 0.32 10.72
N GLY A 166 -3.50 -0.04 11.95
CA GLY A 166 -2.28 0.42 12.57
C GLY A 166 -2.02 -0.28 13.91
N PRO A 167 -0.83 -0.05 14.50
CA PRO A 167 -0.39 -0.69 15.76
C PRO A 167 -1.21 -0.28 16.98
N HIS A 168 -2.06 0.74 16.86
CA HIS A 168 -2.97 1.18 17.92
C HIS A 168 -4.26 0.35 17.95
N GLU A 169 -4.54 -0.44 16.91
CA GLU A 169 -5.70 -1.31 16.87
C GLU A 169 -5.44 -2.60 17.64
N SER A 170 -6.46 -3.09 18.36
CA SER A 170 -6.39 -4.35 19.11
C SER A 170 -6.48 -5.59 18.22
N VAL A 171 -6.87 -5.41 16.96
CA VAL A 171 -7.08 -6.47 15.97
C VAL A 171 -6.46 -6.03 14.66
N GLU A 172 -5.63 -6.87 14.06
CA GLU A 172 -5.03 -6.65 12.74
C GLU A 172 -6.11 -6.83 11.64
N ARG A 173 -6.99 -5.83 11.47
CA ARG A 173 -8.21 -5.95 10.64
C ARG A 173 -7.93 -6.40 9.21
N VAL A 174 -6.94 -5.79 8.56
CA VAL A 174 -6.56 -6.10 7.17
C VAL A 174 -6.13 -7.56 7.04
N ARG A 175 -5.31 -8.07 7.97
CA ARG A 175 -4.88 -9.47 8.02
C ARG A 175 -6.08 -10.42 8.07
N TRP A 176 -7.06 -10.15 8.94
CA TRP A 176 -8.24 -11.00 9.08
C TRP A 176 -9.21 -10.92 7.90
N ILE A 177 -9.35 -9.74 7.30
CA ILE A 177 -10.15 -9.56 6.07
C ILE A 177 -9.52 -10.34 4.91
N MET A 178 -8.19 -10.26 4.75
CA MET A 178 -7.46 -11.08 3.78
C MET A 178 -7.68 -12.59 4.05
N ALA A 179 -7.53 -13.05 5.31
CA ALA A 179 -7.74 -14.45 5.66
C ALA A 179 -9.18 -14.93 5.36
N ALA A 180 -10.19 -14.11 5.68
CA ALA A 180 -11.58 -14.40 5.39
C ALA A 180 -11.83 -14.50 3.87
N ALA A 181 -11.32 -13.52 3.10
CA ALA A 181 -11.47 -13.51 1.65
C ALA A 181 -10.80 -14.74 0.98
N ILE A 182 -9.62 -15.16 1.45
CA ILE A 182 -8.96 -16.40 0.99
C ILE A 182 -9.81 -17.64 1.31
N SER A 183 -10.45 -17.67 2.48
CA SER A 183 -11.33 -18.77 2.88
C SER A 183 -12.60 -18.83 2.03
N GLU A 184 -13.13 -17.67 1.62
CA GLU A 184 -14.35 -17.59 0.81
C GLU A 184 -14.12 -17.81 -0.68
N ALA A 185 -12.88 -17.66 -1.18
CA ALA A 185 -12.57 -17.89 -2.59
C ALA A 185 -13.08 -19.25 -3.11
N ARG A 186 -13.79 -19.23 -4.24
CA ARG A 186 -14.42 -20.42 -4.86
C ARG A 186 -13.77 -20.82 -6.18
N GLN A 187 -13.34 -19.85 -6.99
CA GLN A 187 -12.84 -20.07 -8.34
C GLN A 187 -11.40 -19.58 -8.49
N SER A 188 -11.11 -18.35 -8.07
CA SER A 188 -9.78 -17.76 -8.24
C SER A 188 -9.39 -16.82 -7.11
N LEU A 189 -8.09 -16.74 -6.88
CA LEU A 189 -7.44 -15.78 -6.01
C LEU A 189 -6.23 -15.21 -6.73
N ARG A 190 -6.23 -13.91 -6.98
CA ARG A 190 -5.18 -13.21 -7.73
C ARG A 190 -4.54 -12.14 -6.85
N VAL A 191 -3.24 -12.23 -6.62
CA VAL A 191 -2.50 -11.32 -5.72
C VAL A 191 -1.35 -10.68 -6.49
N LEU A 192 -1.29 -9.35 -6.49
CA LEU A 192 -0.18 -8.57 -6.98
C LEU A 192 0.36 -7.74 -5.81
N THR A 193 1.61 -7.98 -5.42
CA THR A 193 2.24 -7.32 -4.27
C THR A 193 3.75 -7.21 -4.46
N PRO A 194 4.40 -6.10 -4.04
CA PRO A 194 5.85 -5.96 -4.18
C PRO A 194 6.64 -6.82 -3.18
N TYR A 195 6.04 -7.10 -2.03
CA TYR A 195 6.67 -7.85 -0.94
C TYR A 195 5.70 -8.92 -0.46
N PHE A 196 6.21 -10.13 -0.31
CA PHE A 196 5.41 -11.31 -0.03
C PHE A 196 6.12 -12.22 0.98
N LEU A 197 5.79 -11.97 2.23
CA LEU A 197 6.15 -12.72 3.43
C LEU A 197 4.87 -12.94 4.25
N PRO A 198 3.86 -13.66 3.70
CA PRO A 198 2.64 -13.94 4.45
C PRO A 198 3.00 -14.67 5.74
N ASP A 199 2.29 -14.33 6.82
CA ASP A 199 2.37 -15.11 8.04
C ASP A 199 1.74 -16.50 7.87
N GLU A 200 1.80 -17.31 8.92
CA GLU A 200 1.29 -18.69 8.86
C GLU A 200 -0.22 -18.75 8.64
N THR A 201 -0.99 -17.75 9.09
CA THR A 201 -2.45 -17.68 8.90
C THR A 201 -2.78 -17.51 7.42
N LEU A 202 -2.17 -16.50 6.78
CA LEU A 202 -2.38 -16.24 5.35
C LEU A 202 -1.79 -17.36 4.50
N ALA A 203 -0.58 -17.84 4.82
CA ALA A 203 0.05 -18.94 4.09
C ALA A 203 -0.74 -20.26 4.20
N ALA A 204 -1.30 -20.59 5.37
CA ALA A 204 -2.21 -21.73 5.51
C ALA A 204 -3.48 -21.53 4.68
N GLY A 205 -4.08 -20.33 4.71
CA GLY A 205 -5.24 -20.00 3.88
C GLY A 205 -4.98 -20.21 2.39
N LEU A 206 -3.85 -19.72 1.87
CA LEU A 206 -3.46 -19.89 0.47
C LEU A 206 -3.32 -21.37 0.09
N ARG A 207 -2.62 -22.15 0.93
CA ARG A 207 -2.45 -23.59 0.70
C ARG A 207 -3.79 -24.31 0.69
N LEU A 208 -4.68 -23.99 1.63
CA LEU A 208 -6.01 -24.57 1.69
C LEU A 208 -6.85 -24.19 0.46
N ALA A 209 -6.79 -22.93 -0.01
CA ALA A 209 -7.48 -22.51 -1.22
C ALA A 209 -7.01 -23.31 -2.45
N ALA A 210 -5.68 -23.44 -2.63
CA ALA A 210 -5.12 -24.23 -3.73
C ALA A 210 -5.53 -25.72 -3.64
N LEU A 211 -5.50 -26.32 -2.44
CA LEU A 211 -5.94 -27.69 -2.22
C LEU A 211 -7.45 -27.91 -2.46
N ARG A 212 -8.28 -26.87 -2.32
CA ARG A 212 -9.71 -26.90 -2.70
C ARG A 212 -9.92 -26.82 -4.22
N GLY A 213 -8.87 -26.59 -5.00
CA GLY A 213 -8.95 -26.39 -6.45
C GLY A 213 -9.20 -24.95 -6.88
N VAL A 214 -9.07 -23.97 -5.97
CA VAL A 214 -9.10 -22.54 -6.33
C VAL A 214 -7.83 -22.22 -7.11
N GLU A 215 -7.94 -21.49 -8.21
CA GLU A 215 -6.79 -21.00 -8.95
C GLU A 215 -6.10 -19.86 -8.21
N VAL A 216 -4.94 -20.12 -7.63
CA VAL A 216 -4.18 -19.12 -6.87
C VAL A 216 -3.00 -18.60 -7.70
N ASP A 217 -3.08 -17.35 -8.18
CA ASP A 217 -2.00 -16.64 -8.87
C ASP A 217 -1.42 -15.53 -8.01
N ILE A 218 -0.10 -15.53 -7.85
CA ILE A 218 0.61 -14.49 -7.10
C ILE A 218 1.71 -13.91 -7.99
N ILE A 219 1.59 -12.64 -8.35
CA ILE A 219 2.59 -11.90 -9.11
C ILE A 219 3.46 -11.11 -8.14
N LEU A 220 4.77 -11.36 -8.22
CA LEU A 220 5.82 -10.67 -7.49
C LEU A 220 6.76 -9.98 -8.49
N PRO A 221 7.30 -8.80 -8.19
CA PRO A 221 8.36 -8.21 -9.00
C PRO A 221 9.63 -9.08 -9.01
N GLU A 222 10.21 -9.30 -10.19
CA GLU A 222 11.49 -10.01 -10.34
C GLU A 222 12.64 -9.25 -9.65
N LYS A 223 12.58 -7.92 -9.68
CA LYS A 223 13.54 -7.03 -9.02
C LYS A 223 12.82 -6.05 -8.11
N THR A 224 13.22 -6.02 -6.85
CA THR A 224 12.72 -5.10 -5.82
C THR A 224 13.80 -4.14 -5.37
N ASN A 225 13.39 -3.08 -4.71
CA ASN A 225 14.27 -2.17 -3.95
C ASN A 225 14.69 -2.75 -2.58
N LEU A 226 14.06 -3.84 -2.09
CA LEU A 226 14.37 -4.49 -0.82
C LEU A 226 14.81 -5.95 -1.02
N ALA A 227 16.08 -6.13 -1.40
CA ALA A 227 16.63 -7.44 -1.73
C ALA A 227 16.48 -8.47 -0.59
N PHE A 228 16.64 -8.05 0.66
CA PHE A 228 16.56 -8.93 1.82
C PHE A 228 15.15 -9.52 2.02
N VAL A 229 14.11 -8.74 1.75
CA VAL A 229 12.72 -9.20 1.77
C VAL A 229 12.48 -10.22 0.66
N THR A 230 13.02 -9.99 -0.54
CA THR A 230 12.97 -10.95 -1.64
C THR A 230 13.68 -12.26 -1.28
N TRP A 231 14.83 -12.22 -0.61
CA TRP A 231 15.55 -13.42 -0.18
C TRP A 231 14.74 -14.23 0.83
N ALA A 232 14.16 -13.57 1.83
CA ALA A 232 13.31 -14.22 2.81
C ALA A 232 12.05 -14.84 2.17
N SER A 233 11.44 -14.15 1.21
CA SER A 233 10.29 -14.63 0.45
C SER A 233 10.63 -15.90 -0.33
N MET A 234 11.72 -15.86 -1.10
CA MET A 234 12.22 -16.96 -1.94
C MET A 234 12.58 -18.24 -1.16
N ALA A 235 12.74 -18.16 0.16
CA ALA A 235 12.98 -19.30 1.03
C ALA A 235 11.71 -20.06 1.46
N ARG A 236 10.51 -19.55 1.12
CA ARG A 236 9.22 -20.14 1.49
C ARG A 236 8.27 -20.41 0.32
N LEU A 237 8.60 -19.93 -0.89
CA LEU A 237 7.70 -20.05 -2.04
C LEU A 237 7.49 -21.50 -2.50
N ASP A 238 8.44 -22.39 -2.23
CA ASP A 238 8.31 -23.82 -2.49
C ASP A 238 7.13 -24.44 -1.74
N GLU A 239 6.87 -24.04 -0.49
CA GLU A 239 5.71 -24.49 0.31
C GLU A 239 4.37 -24.21 -0.40
N LEU A 240 4.27 -23.11 -1.14
CA LEU A 240 3.06 -22.72 -1.88
C LEU A 240 3.01 -23.37 -3.27
N ILE A 241 4.14 -23.39 -3.99
CA ILE A 241 4.22 -23.97 -5.34
C ILE A 241 3.91 -25.47 -5.28
N ASN A 242 4.40 -26.18 -4.26
CA ASN A 242 4.17 -27.62 -4.08
C ASN A 242 2.70 -28.02 -3.95
N VAL A 243 1.84 -27.11 -3.47
CA VAL A 243 0.41 -27.38 -3.30
C VAL A 243 -0.47 -26.80 -4.42
N GLY A 244 0.15 -26.24 -5.46
CA GLY A 244 -0.55 -25.79 -6.66
C GLY A 244 -0.67 -24.27 -6.82
N CYS A 245 -0.17 -23.46 -5.89
CA CYS A 245 -0.13 -22.00 -6.10
C CYS A 245 0.80 -21.66 -7.26
N ARG A 246 0.38 -20.74 -8.13
CA ARG A 246 1.14 -20.26 -9.29
C ARG A 246 1.82 -18.95 -8.92
N ILE A 247 3.15 -18.98 -8.78
CA ILE A 247 3.94 -17.77 -8.54
C ILE A 247 4.52 -17.27 -9.85
N TRP A 248 4.42 -15.97 -10.09
CA TRP A 248 4.85 -15.30 -11.30
C TRP A 248 5.79 -14.16 -10.96
N LEU A 249 6.87 -14.02 -11.73
CA LEU A 249 7.84 -12.94 -11.58
C LEU A 249 7.64 -11.91 -12.70
N GLY A 250 7.13 -10.74 -12.33
CA GLY A 250 6.89 -9.61 -13.20
C GLY A 250 8.19 -8.87 -13.55
N PRO A 251 8.44 -8.56 -14.83
CA PRO A 251 9.67 -7.89 -15.24
C PRO A 251 9.68 -6.42 -14.80
N PRO A 252 10.85 -5.75 -14.83
CA PRO A 252 10.92 -4.31 -14.64
C PRO A 252 10.03 -3.55 -15.66
N PRO A 253 9.49 -2.38 -15.30
CA PRO A 253 9.80 -1.60 -14.10
C PRO A 253 9.12 -2.13 -12.83
N PHE A 254 9.70 -1.82 -11.67
CA PHE A 254 9.25 -2.28 -10.35
C PHE A 254 7.77 -1.97 -10.15
N ASN A 255 6.97 -3.01 -9.90
CA ASN A 255 5.55 -2.88 -9.63
C ASN A 255 5.31 -2.92 -8.12
N HIS A 256 4.79 -1.81 -7.59
CA HIS A 256 4.53 -1.59 -6.18
C HIS A 256 3.03 -1.62 -5.85
N SER A 257 2.17 -2.05 -6.77
CA SER A 257 0.74 -2.24 -6.52
C SER A 257 0.48 -3.28 -5.43
N LYS A 258 -0.55 -3.02 -4.61
CA LYS A 258 -1.10 -4.00 -3.64
C LYS A 258 -2.54 -4.25 -4.02
N LEU A 259 -2.76 -5.39 -4.65
CA LEU A 259 -4.03 -5.78 -5.24
C LEU A 259 -4.29 -7.24 -4.91
N MET A 260 -5.43 -7.52 -4.32
CA MET A 260 -5.95 -8.86 -4.10
C MET A 260 -7.35 -8.93 -4.72
N LEU A 261 -7.57 -9.87 -5.63
CA LEU A 261 -8.86 -10.14 -6.24
C LEU A 261 -9.31 -11.53 -5.84
N VAL A 262 -10.58 -11.66 -5.47
CA VAL A 262 -11.23 -12.93 -5.19
C VAL A 262 -12.38 -13.10 -6.15
N ASP A 263 -12.34 -14.21 -6.90
CA ASP A 263 -13.29 -14.54 -7.94
C ASP A 263 -13.46 -13.37 -8.94
N ASP A 264 -14.69 -13.07 -9.35
CA ASP A 264 -15.04 -11.98 -10.27
C ASP A 264 -15.81 -10.84 -9.58
N CYS A 265 -15.88 -10.83 -8.24
CA CYS A 265 -16.78 -9.93 -7.51
C CYS A 265 -16.15 -9.14 -6.35
N TRP A 266 -14.97 -9.52 -5.86
CA TRP A 266 -14.35 -8.87 -4.69
C TRP A 266 -12.90 -8.43 -4.95
N ALA A 267 -12.54 -7.26 -4.43
CA ALA A 267 -11.18 -6.72 -4.48
C ALA A 267 -10.78 -6.06 -3.16
N LEU A 268 -9.50 -6.16 -2.82
CA LEU A 268 -8.83 -5.37 -1.79
C LEU A 268 -7.63 -4.66 -2.42
N VAL A 269 -7.63 -3.34 -2.26
CA VAL A 269 -6.63 -2.44 -2.83
C VAL A 269 -6.20 -1.43 -1.78
N GLY A 270 -4.97 -0.92 -1.83
CA GLY A 270 -4.54 0.06 -0.84
C GLY A 270 -3.05 0.14 -0.70
N SER A 271 -2.60 0.37 0.53
CA SER A 271 -1.20 0.55 0.87
C SER A 271 -0.53 -0.68 1.50
N SER A 272 -1.30 -1.66 2.01
CA SER A 272 -0.75 -2.80 2.75
C SER A 272 -0.03 -3.82 1.86
N ASN A 273 1.23 -4.08 2.19
CA ASN A 273 1.99 -5.20 1.65
C ASN A 273 1.65 -6.50 2.40
N TRP A 274 2.02 -7.63 1.82
CA TRP A 274 1.85 -8.94 2.44
C TRP A 274 3.11 -9.31 3.23
N ASP A 275 3.49 -8.48 4.21
CA ASP A 275 4.62 -8.72 5.11
C ASP A 275 4.25 -8.40 6.57
N PRO A 276 4.93 -9.00 7.57
CA PRO A 276 4.57 -8.84 8.97
C PRO A 276 4.61 -7.38 9.43
N ARG A 277 5.57 -6.60 8.91
CA ARG A 277 5.65 -5.18 9.25
C ARG A 277 4.43 -4.40 8.79
N SER A 278 4.01 -4.57 7.54
CA SER A 278 2.87 -3.84 6.99
C SER A 278 1.55 -4.24 7.68
N LEU A 279 1.39 -5.52 8.01
CA LEU A 279 0.16 -6.03 8.63
C LEU A 279 0.05 -5.76 10.14
N SER A 280 1.17 -5.53 10.84
CA SER A 280 1.19 -5.38 12.31
C SER A 280 1.68 -4.02 12.82
N LEU A 281 2.56 -3.31 12.08
CA LEU A 281 3.29 -2.16 12.62
C LEU A 281 3.07 -0.84 11.86
N ASN A 282 2.82 -0.91 10.55
CA ASN A 282 2.58 0.30 9.77
C ASN A 282 1.13 0.77 9.93
N PHE A 283 0.94 2.08 9.81
CA PHE A 283 -0.38 2.65 9.57
C PHE A 283 -0.64 2.54 8.07
N GLU A 284 -1.68 1.81 7.71
CA GLU A 284 -2.04 1.51 6.32
C GLU A 284 -3.52 1.83 6.11
N PHE A 285 -3.89 2.11 4.86
CA PHE A 285 -5.27 2.29 4.45
C PHE A 285 -5.56 1.40 3.26
N ASN A 286 -6.58 0.56 3.38
CA ASN A 286 -7.07 -0.28 2.29
C ASN A 286 -8.53 0.01 2.02
N VAL A 287 -8.95 -0.26 0.80
CA VAL A 287 -10.33 -0.22 0.36
C VAL A 287 -10.72 -1.63 -0.03
N GLU A 288 -11.70 -2.16 0.68
CA GLU A 288 -12.41 -3.36 0.26
C GLU A 288 -13.56 -2.93 -0.64
N CYS A 289 -13.64 -3.57 -1.81
CA CYS A 289 -14.62 -3.28 -2.84
C CYS A 289 -15.33 -4.56 -3.28
N GLN A 290 -16.65 -4.47 -3.43
CA GLN A 290 -17.46 -5.48 -4.09
C GLN A 290 -18.20 -4.85 -5.26
N GLY A 291 -17.94 -5.37 -6.47
CA GLY A 291 -18.50 -4.84 -7.70
C GLY A 291 -17.86 -5.48 -8.92
N ARG A 292 -18.67 -6.14 -9.75
CA ARG A 292 -18.19 -6.95 -10.88
C ARG A 292 -17.41 -6.14 -11.91
N GLU A 293 -17.92 -4.98 -12.30
CA GLU A 293 -17.28 -4.13 -13.31
C GLU A 293 -15.89 -3.65 -12.83
N LEU A 294 -15.79 -3.19 -11.58
CA LEU A 294 -14.50 -2.77 -11.02
C LEU A 294 -13.51 -3.94 -10.94
N VAL A 295 -13.96 -5.11 -10.50
CA VAL A 295 -13.11 -6.30 -10.38
C VAL A 295 -12.67 -6.82 -11.73
N GLU A 296 -13.50 -6.69 -12.77
CA GLU A 296 -13.13 -6.98 -14.15
C GLU A 296 -12.03 -6.03 -14.66
N GLN A 297 -12.18 -4.72 -14.43
CA GLN A 297 -11.15 -3.73 -14.79
C GLN A 297 -9.81 -4.01 -14.09
N LEU A 298 -9.85 -4.26 -12.77
CA LEU A 298 -8.67 -4.64 -12.00
C LEU A 298 -8.09 -5.99 -12.45
N GLY A 299 -8.96 -6.92 -12.83
CA GLY A 299 -8.59 -8.19 -13.43
C GLY A 299 -7.85 -8.03 -14.75
N GLY A 300 -8.23 -7.04 -15.57
CA GLY A 300 -7.51 -6.66 -16.79
C GLY A 300 -6.09 -6.16 -16.51
N ILE A 301 -5.92 -5.32 -15.47
CA ILE A 301 -4.60 -4.86 -15.03
C ILE A 301 -3.74 -6.06 -14.58
N PHE A 302 -4.31 -6.96 -13.79
CA PHE A 302 -3.63 -8.17 -13.34
C PHE A 302 -3.22 -9.06 -14.52
N ALA A 303 -4.13 -9.29 -15.47
CA ALA A 303 -3.87 -10.12 -16.65
C ALA A 303 -2.78 -9.53 -17.56
N ALA A 304 -2.73 -8.21 -17.71
CA ALA A 304 -1.69 -7.53 -18.48
C ALA A 304 -0.29 -7.69 -17.84
N GLU A 305 -0.21 -7.69 -16.51
CA GLU A 305 1.03 -7.95 -15.78
C GLU A 305 1.41 -9.44 -15.88
N LEU A 306 0.44 -10.33 -15.73
CA LEU A 306 0.61 -11.77 -15.83
C LEU A 306 1.19 -12.17 -17.20
N ALA A 307 0.67 -11.59 -18.29
CA ALA A 307 1.10 -11.88 -19.66
C ALA A 307 2.57 -11.57 -19.94
N GLN A 308 3.18 -10.70 -19.15
CA GLN A 308 4.60 -10.33 -19.25
C GLN A 308 5.46 -11.05 -18.21
N SER A 309 4.84 -11.75 -17.26
CA SER A 309 5.52 -12.38 -16.14
C SER A 309 6.01 -13.78 -16.50
N ARG A 310 7.16 -14.20 -15.94
CA ARG A 310 7.61 -15.59 -16.05
C ARG A 310 7.08 -16.40 -14.86
N ARG A 311 6.66 -17.64 -15.12
CA ARG A 311 6.32 -18.56 -14.04
C ARG A 311 7.57 -18.94 -13.25
N LEU A 312 7.47 -18.94 -11.92
CA LEU A 312 8.49 -19.49 -11.03
C LEU A 312 8.12 -20.94 -10.71
N THR A 313 9.03 -21.86 -11.04
CA THR A 313 8.81 -23.30 -10.88
C THR A 313 9.59 -23.84 -9.68
N LEU A 314 9.23 -25.05 -9.23
CA LEU A 314 9.98 -25.74 -8.20
C LEU A 314 11.41 -26.05 -8.66
N ASP A 315 11.60 -26.37 -9.94
CA ASP A 315 12.93 -26.59 -10.53
C ASP A 315 13.79 -25.33 -10.51
N ASP A 316 13.19 -24.16 -10.79
CA ASP A 316 13.88 -22.87 -10.65
C ASP A 316 14.38 -22.67 -9.21
N LEU A 317 13.60 -23.07 -8.21
CA LEU A 317 13.98 -22.94 -6.80
C LEU A 317 15.05 -23.97 -6.40
N ASN A 318 14.92 -25.20 -6.88
CA ASN A 318 15.78 -26.33 -6.55
C ASN A 318 17.16 -26.23 -7.20
N ASN A 319 17.25 -25.70 -8.42
CA ASN A 319 18.51 -25.59 -9.17
C ASN A 319 19.37 -24.38 -8.75
N ARG A 320 18.93 -23.58 -7.76
CA ARG A 320 19.73 -22.47 -7.22
C ARG A 320 20.95 -22.98 -6.45
N ASN A 321 22.04 -22.24 -6.56
CA ASN A 321 23.27 -22.49 -5.81
C ASN A 321 23.01 -22.58 -4.29
N LEU A 322 23.66 -23.52 -3.61
CA LEU A 322 23.54 -23.71 -2.16
C LEU A 322 23.84 -22.44 -1.36
N ILE A 323 24.79 -21.61 -1.79
CA ILE A 323 25.08 -20.32 -1.14
C ILE A 323 23.88 -19.38 -1.19
N VAL A 324 23.16 -19.36 -2.32
CA VAL A 324 21.93 -18.58 -2.50
C VAL A 324 20.84 -19.10 -1.56
N LYS A 325 20.66 -20.42 -1.49
CA LYS A 325 19.68 -21.04 -0.57
C LYS A 325 20.01 -20.75 0.90
N LEU A 326 21.28 -20.78 1.28
CA LEU A 326 21.72 -20.45 2.64
C LEU A 326 21.45 -18.98 2.99
N ARG A 327 21.78 -18.05 2.08
CA ARG A 327 21.47 -16.62 2.25
C ARG A 327 19.96 -16.40 2.43
N ASP A 328 19.15 -17.01 1.58
CA ASP A 328 17.69 -16.90 1.62
C ASP A 328 17.14 -17.49 2.93
N GLY A 329 17.67 -18.64 3.37
CA GLY A 329 17.33 -19.26 4.65
C GLY A 329 17.72 -18.40 5.87
N ILE A 330 18.89 -17.74 5.83
CA ILE A 330 19.28 -16.77 6.86
C ILE A 330 18.32 -15.58 6.86
N ALA A 331 18.00 -15.02 5.70
CA ALA A 331 17.07 -13.89 5.59
C ALA A 331 15.69 -14.24 6.17
N ARG A 332 15.21 -15.47 5.94
CA ARG A 332 13.96 -16.00 6.51
C ARG A 332 13.91 -15.99 8.04
N LEU A 333 15.04 -16.18 8.73
CA LEU A 333 15.07 -16.15 10.20
C LEU A 333 14.72 -14.75 10.75
N PHE A 334 14.89 -13.71 9.93
CA PHE A 334 14.57 -12.34 10.29
C PHE A 334 13.17 -11.91 9.83
N SER A 335 12.37 -12.79 9.20
CA SER A 335 11.03 -12.46 8.71
C SER A 335 10.13 -11.71 9.71
N PRO A 336 10.13 -12.01 11.04
CA PRO A 336 9.33 -11.25 12.01
C PRO A 336 9.70 -9.75 12.12
N TYR A 337 10.87 -9.34 11.61
CA TYR A 337 11.39 -7.99 11.65
C TYR A 337 11.39 -7.28 10.29
N LEU A 338 11.00 -7.98 9.22
CA LEU A 338 11.02 -7.49 7.84
C LEU A 338 9.72 -6.80 7.43
#